data_AF-A0A5E7VS29-F1
#
_entry.id   AF-A0A5E7VS29-F1
#
_cell.length_a   1.000
_cell.length_b   1.000
_cell.length_c   1.000
_cell.angle_alpha   90.00
_cell.angle_beta   90.00
_cell.angle_gamma   90.00
#
_symmetry.space_group_name_H-M   'P 1'
#
loop_
_entity.id
_entity.type
_entity.pdbx_description
1 polymer ?
#
loop_
_entity_poly.entity_id
_entity_poly.type
_entity_poly.pdbx_seq_one_letter_code
_entity_poly.pdbx_strand_id
1 'polypeptide(L)' 'MSLQNSSDDKIEVIRTQPDQSLGCSIIDEEGREVPITEGMIQDACRELEQRLVTPAKQD' A
#
# COMPACT_ATOMS: atom_id res chain seq x y z
N MET A 1 -3.38 3.51 35.34
CA MET A 1 -2.69 3.32 34.05
C MET A 1 -3.49 4.12 33.01
N SER A 2 -3.05 5.32 32.69
CA SER A 2 -3.76 6.22 31.78
C SER A 2 -3.28 6.00 30.36
N LEU A 3 -4.18 5.62 29.46
CA LEU A 3 -3.95 5.53 28.03
C LEU A 3 -3.78 6.95 27.48
N GLN A 4 -2.54 7.43 27.43
CA GLN A 4 -2.19 8.73 26.90
C GLN A 4 -2.28 8.71 25.37
N ASN A 5 -3.39 9.23 24.87
CA ASN A 5 -3.64 9.92 23.61
C ASN A 5 -2.60 9.70 22.47
N SER A 6 -2.77 8.60 21.71
CA SER A 6 -2.09 8.34 20.44
C SER A 6 -2.67 9.22 19.33
N SER A 7 -2.32 10.51 19.31
CA SER A 7 -2.78 11.43 18.25
C SER A 7 -1.69 12.36 17.70
N ASP A 8 -0.51 12.40 18.31
CA ASP A 8 0.59 13.29 17.89
C ASP A 8 1.87 12.56 17.43
N ASP A 9 1.91 11.23 17.50
CA ASP A 9 2.95 10.45 16.80
C ASP A 9 2.61 10.45 15.30
N LYS A 10 3.01 11.52 14.62
CA LYS A 10 2.99 11.59 13.17
C LYS A 10 3.94 10.52 12.66
N ILE A 11 3.40 9.35 12.32
CA ILE A 11 4.13 8.33 11.58
C ILE A 11 4.55 8.98 10.27
N GLU A 12 5.83 9.36 10.16
CA GLU A 12 6.36 9.93 8.93
C GLU A 12 6.29 8.85 7.85
N VAL A 13 5.37 9.04 6.90
CA VAL A 13 5.24 8.16 5.74
C VAL A 13 6.40 8.48 4.81
N ILE A 14 7.50 7.72 4.93
CA ILE A 14 8.62 7.78 3.98
C ILE A 14 8.09 7.20 2.67
N ARG A 15 7.85 8.08 1.69
CA ARG A 15 7.44 7.68 0.35
C ARG A 15 8.68 7.47 -0.51
N THR A 16 8.87 6.24 -0.96
CA THR A 16 9.82 5.90 -2.02
C THR A 16 9.45 6.63 -3.32
N GLN A 17 10.43 6.86 -4.20
CA GLN A 17 10.13 7.49 -5.48
C GLN A 17 9.19 6.58 -6.29
N PRO A 18 8.20 7.13 -7.01
CA PRO A 18 7.16 6.34 -7.68
C PRO A 18 7.71 5.28 -8.63
N ASP A 19 8.81 5.59 -9.31
CA ASP A 19 9.46 4.73 -10.31
C ASP A 19 10.61 3.90 -9.73
N GLN A 20 10.85 3.99 -8.41
CA GLN A 20 11.89 3.21 -7.76
C GLN A 20 11.47 1.74 -7.72
N SER A 21 12.35 0.86 -8.18
CA SER A 21 12.18 -0.59 -7.97
C SER A 21 12.23 -0.91 -6.49
N LEU A 22 11.21 -1.62 -6.00
CA LEU A 22 11.08 -1.99 -4.59
C LEU A 22 11.79 -3.31 -4.24
N GLY A 23 12.60 -3.84 -5.15
CA GLY A 23 13.35 -5.09 -4.95
C GLY A 23 12.54 -6.35 -5.19
N CYS A 24 11.29 -6.22 -5.66
CA CYS A 24 10.42 -7.31 -6.06
C CYS A 24 10.07 -7.18 -7.55
N SER A 25 9.82 -8.31 -8.21
CA SER A 25 9.41 -8.36 -9.63
C SER A 25 8.24 -9.32 -9.81
N ILE A 26 7.38 -9.02 -10.78
CA ILE A 26 6.31 -9.91 -11.26
C ILE A 26 6.82 -10.57 -12.53
N ILE A 27 6.52 -11.86 -12.70
CA ILE A 27 6.78 -12.57 -13.96
C ILE A 27 5.56 -12.38 -14.85
N ASP A 28 5.77 -11.77 -16.02
CA ASP A 28 4.71 -11.62 -17.02
C ASP A 28 4.43 -12.94 -17.77
N GLU A 29 3.39 -12.94 -18.60
CA GLU A 29 2.98 -14.13 -19.37
C GLU A 29 4.04 -14.60 -20.38
N GLU A 30 4.97 -13.72 -20.76
CA GLU A 30 6.07 -14.01 -21.66
C GLU A 30 7.34 -14.46 -20.90
N GLY A 31 7.26 -14.56 -19.56
CA GLY A 31 8.34 -15.01 -18.69
C GLY A 31 9.38 -13.94 -18.36
N ARG A 32 9.07 -12.66 -18.58
CA ARG A 32 9.97 -11.53 -18.27
C ARG A 32 9.75 -11.04 -16.84
N GLU A 33 10.85 -10.65 -16.20
CA GLU A 33 10.80 -10.00 -14.89
C GLU A 33 10.47 -8.52 -15.03
N VAL A 34 9.27 -8.14 -14.59
CA VAL A 34 8.82 -6.75 -14.52
C VAL A 34 9.00 -6.25 -13.09
N PRO A 35 9.83 -5.22 -12.84
CA PRO A 35 10.05 -4.69 -11.49
C PRO A 35 8.77 -4.04 -10.95
N ILE A 36 8.45 -4.33 -9.68
CA ILE A 36 7.34 -3.69 -8.97
C ILE A 36 7.79 -2.32 -8.51
N THR A 37 7.03 -1.30 -8.91
CA THR A 37 7.23 0.09 -8.50
C THR A 37 6.23 0.50 -7.44
N GLU A 38 6.53 1.58 -6.70
CA GLU A 38 5.61 2.15 -5.71
C GLU A 38 4.31 2.62 -6.37
N GLY A 39 4.36 3.11 -7.61
CA GLY A 39 3.16 3.46 -8.38
C GLY A 39 2.20 2.27 -8.54
N MET A 40 2.73 1.09 -8.87
CA MET A 40 1.92 -0.13 -9.00
C MET A 40 1.23 -0.52 -7.68
N ILE A 41 1.93 -0.35 -6.54
CA ILE A 41 1.36 -0.65 -5.22
C ILE A 41 0.25 0.32 -4.88
N GLN A 42 0.46 1.63 -5.10
CA GLN A 42 -0.55 2.65 -4.80
C GLN A 42 -1.81 2.48 -5.65
N ASP A 43 -1.66 2.11 -6.92
CA ASP A 43 -2.79 1.83 -7.81
C ASP A 43 -3.59 0.62 -7.34
N ALA A 44 -2.90 -0.45 -6.93
CA ALA A 44 -3.55 -1.63 -6.35
C ALA A 44 -4.30 -1.29 -5.04
N CYS A 45 -3.70 -0.52 -4.14
CA CYS A 45 -4.35 -0.05 -2.92
C CYS A 45 -5.63 0.76 -3.23
N ARG A 46 -5.56 1.65 -4.22
CA ARG A 46 -6.71 2.47 -4.65
C ARG A 46 -7.83 1.62 -5.26
N GLU A 47 -7.48 0.62 -6.05
CA GLU A 47 -8.43 -0.33 -6.63
C GLU A 47 -9.10 -1.20 -5.55
N LEU A 48 -8.33 -1.61 -4.55
CA LEU A 48 -8.84 -2.33 -3.38
C LEU A 48 -9.77 -1.46 -2.55
N GLU A 49 -9.44 -0.19 -2.28
CA GLU A 49 -10.33 0.74 -1.57
C GLU A 49 -11.67 0.92 -2.29
N GLN A 50 -11.68 0.91 -3.62
CA GLN A 50 -12.92 1.01 -4.41
C GLN A 50 -13.75 -0.27 -4.38
N ARG A 51 -13.09 -1.43 -4.27
CA ARG A 51 -13.74 -2.77 -4.30
C ARG A 51 -14.14 -3.27 -2.92
N LEU A 52 -13.43 -2.86 -1.88
CA LEU A 52 -13.70 -3.22 -0.50
C LEU A 52 -14.93 -2.42 -0.04
N VAL A 53 -16.11 -2.99 -0.29
CA VAL A 53 -17.36 -2.62 0.39
C VAL A 53 -17.05 -2.61 1.89
N THR A 54 -17.34 -1.50 2.54
CA THR A 54 -17.09 -1.30 3.98
C THR A 54 -17.45 -2.57 4.76
N PRO A 55 -16.56 -3.09 5.62
CA PRO A 55 -16.89 -4.24 6.45
C PRO A 55 -18.19 -3.91 7.19
N ALA A 56 -19.16 -4.83 7.16
CA ALA A 56 -20.44 -4.64 7.81
C ALA A 56 -20.19 -4.16 9.25
N LYS A 57 -20.77 -3.01 9.61
CA LYS A 57 -20.78 -2.56 11.01
C LYS A 57 -21.36 -3.71 11.83
N GLN A 58 -20.55 -4.26 12.73
CA GLN A 58 -21.06 -5.15 13.76
C GLN A 58 -21.84 -4.28 14.74
N ASP A 59 -23.17 -4.43 14.75
CA ASP A 59 -24.06 -3.88 15.78
C ASP A 59 -23.85 -4.59 17.13
#